data_AF-A0A9E3HVL6-F1
#
_entry.id   AF-A0A9E3HVL6-F1
#
_cell.length_a   1.000
_cell.length_b   1.000
_cell.length_c   1.000
_cell.angle_alpha   90.00
_cell.angle_beta   90.00
_cell.angle_gamma   90.00
#
_symmetry.space_group_name_H-M   'P 1'
#
loop_
_entity.id
_entity.type
_entity.pdbx_description
1 polymer ?
#
loop_
_entity_poly.entity_id
_entity_poly.type
_entity_poly.pdbx_seq_one_letter_code
_entity_poly.pdbx_strand_id
1 'polypeptide(L)'
;MGGLAARLNRHLYGPSSGKLHWHIDYLASCATAKEFMAAPAGAVTECSLSEAAGALPGAGVPAAGFGSSDCPCRSHLHFLPSPAWPDIDGLVAWVPPGEG
;
A
#
# COMPACT_ATOMS: atom_id res chain seq x y z
N MET A 1 -3.00 -9.30 18.56
CA MET A 1 -2.30 -9.98 17.45
C MET A 1 -2.30 -9.05 16.24
N GLY A 2 -1.26 -8.24 16.06
CA GLY A 2 -1.19 -7.14 15.08
C GLY A 2 -0.25 -7.41 13.91
N GLY A 3 -0.33 -8.59 13.29
CA GLY A 3 0.53 -9.00 12.18
C GLY A 3 0.02 -8.56 10.80
N LEU A 4 0.79 -8.87 9.75
CA LEU A 4 0.48 -8.53 8.35
C LEU A 4 -0.93 -8.98 7.93
N ALA A 5 -1.31 -10.24 8.23
CA ALA A 5 -2.62 -10.77 7.89
C ALA A 5 -3.79 -9.97 8.51
N ALA A 6 -3.64 -9.51 9.76
CA ALA A 6 -4.68 -8.69 10.41
C ALA A 6 -4.79 -7.30 9.76
N ARG A 7 -3.67 -6.72 9.32
CA ARG A 7 -3.66 -5.44 8.59
C ARG A 7 -4.31 -5.59 7.22
N LEU A 8 -3.93 -6.63 6.48
CA LEU A 8 -4.49 -6.91 5.16
C LEU A 8 -5.99 -7.24 5.23
N ASN A 9 -6.43 -8.03 6.21
CA ASN A 9 -7.86 -8.27 6.44
C ASN A 9 -8.63 -6.98 6.74
N ARG A 10 -8.05 -6.05 7.54
CA ARG A 10 -8.66 -4.74 7.76
C ARG A 10 -8.78 -3.95 6.47
N HIS A 11 -7.79 -3.99 5.59
CA HIS A 11 -7.84 -3.28 4.31
C HIS A 11 -8.83 -3.89 3.33
N LEU A 12 -8.90 -5.23 3.28
CA LEU A 12 -9.78 -5.99 2.39
C LEU A 12 -11.24 -5.92 2.79
N TYR A 13 -11.53 -6.10 4.07
CA TYR A 13 -12.89 -6.27 4.58
C TYR A 13 -13.36 -5.09 5.43
N GLY A 14 -12.50 -4.09 5.62
CA GLY A 14 -12.78 -2.93 6.45
C GLY A 14 -12.53 -3.18 7.95
N PRO A 15 -12.62 -2.10 8.75
CA PRO A 15 -12.49 -2.18 10.20
C PRO A 15 -13.70 -2.88 10.84
N SER A 16 -13.46 -3.87 11.69
CA SER A 16 -14.52 -4.54 12.47
C SER A 16 -15.30 -3.58 13.39
N SER A 17 -14.69 -2.45 13.77
CA SER A 17 -15.32 -1.41 14.59
C SER A 17 -16.09 -0.35 13.79
N GLY A 18 -16.06 -0.41 12.44
CA GLY A 18 -16.61 0.63 11.56
C GLY A 18 -15.83 1.95 11.54
N LYS A 19 -14.79 2.08 12.38
CA LYS A 19 -13.99 3.30 12.49
C LYS A 19 -12.79 3.26 11.54
N LEU A 20 -12.72 4.25 10.65
CA LEU A 20 -11.58 4.52 9.79
C LEU A 20 -10.51 5.24 10.62
N HIS A 21 -9.28 4.75 10.58
CA HIS A 21 -8.17 5.26 11.39
C HIS A 21 -6.91 5.54 10.57
N TRP A 22 -6.69 4.81 9.48
CA TRP A 22 -5.53 4.96 8.61
C TRP A 22 -5.93 5.58 7.28
N HIS A 23 -5.04 6.33 6.64
CA HIS A 23 -5.30 6.94 5.32
C HIS A 23 -5.84 5.93 4.30
N ILE A 24 -5.26 4.73 4.29
CA ILE A 24 -5.68 3.63 3.43
C ILE A 24 -7.09 3.09 3.76
N ASP A 25 -7.59 3.23 4.99
CA ASP A 25 -8.97 2.83 5.31
C ASP A 25 -9.98 3.71 4.55
N TYR A 26 -9.69 5.01 4.42
CA TYR A 26 -10.54 5.95 3.67
C TYR A 26 -10.52 5.62 2.18
N LEU A 27 -9.33 5.33 1.62
CA LEU A 27 -9.22 4.92 0.23
C LEU A 27 -9.93 3.59 -0.04
N ALA A 28 -9.74 2.60 0.84
CA ALA A 28 -10.40 1.30 0.73
C ALA A 28 -11.93 1.38 0.83
N SER A 29 -12.49 2.41 1.47
CA SER A 29 -13.94 2.62 1.53
C SER A 29 -14.58 3.00 0.18
N CYS A 30 -13.78 3.47 -0.78
CA CYS A 30 -14.26 3.92 -2.09
C CYS A 30 -13.50 3.29 -3.27
N ALA A 31 -12.62 2.32 -3.01
CA ALA A 31 -11.82 1.64 -4.04
C ALA A 31 -11.79 0.13 -3.79
N THR A 32 -11.63 -0.64 -4.86
CA THR A 32 -11.46 -2.09 -4.79
C THR A 32 -9.97 -2.43 -4.85
N ALA A 33 -9.46 -3.11 -3.83
CA ALA A 33 -8.12 -3.65 -3.86
C ALA A 33 -8.00 -4.75 -4.93
N LYS A 34 -6.93 -4.71 -5.73
CA LYS A 34 -6.67 -5.70 -6.79
C LYS A 34 -5.55 -6.66 -6.43
N GLU A 35 -4.45 -6.12 -5.92
CA GLU A 35 -3.23 -6.86 -5.64
C GLU A 35 -2.60 -6.34 -4.35
N PHE A 36 -1.92 -7.23 -3.63
CA PHE A 36 -1.12 -6.90 -2.47
C PHE A 36 0.29 -7.43 -2.67
N MET A 37 1.27 -6.59 -2.39
CA MET A 37 2.66 -6.98 -2.35
C MET A 37 3.15 -6.91 -0.90
N ALA A 38 4.01 -7.85 -0.52
CA ALA A 38 4.66 -7.88 0.77
C ALA A 38 6.16 -8.00 0.59
N ALA A 39 6.92 -7.54 1.58
CA ALA A 39 8.35 -7.73 1.65
C ALA A 39 8.76 -8.12 3.08
N PRO A 40 9.85 -8.88 3.25
CA PRO A 40 10.41 -9.14 4.56
C PRO A 40 10.73 -7.83 5.29
N ALA A 41 10.54 -7.82 6.61
CA ALA A 41 10.85 -6.65 7.42
C ALA A 41 12.32 -6.22 7.22
N GLY A 42 12.54 -4.96 6.86
CA GLY A 42 13.86 -4.40 6.61
C GLY A 42 14.42 -4.62 5.20
N ALA A 43 13.74 -5.38 4.32
CA ALA A 43 14.17 -5.55 2.93
C ALA A 43 13.94 -4.29 2.07
N VAL A 44 12.82 -3.61 2.31
CA VAL A 44 12.45 -2.36 1.64
C VAL A 44 11.82 -1.41 2.63
N THR A 45 12.11 -0.12 2.50
CA THR A 45 11.43 0.92 3.28
C THR A 45 10.23 1.46 2.51
N GLU A 46 9.20 1.92 3.22
CA GLU A 46 8.03 2.56 2.59
C GLU A 46 8.43 3.76 1.72
N CYS A 47 9.42 4.54 2.18
CA CYS A 47 9.95 5.67 1.43
C CYS A 47 10.64 5.23 0.12
N SER A 48 11.47 4.19 0.16
CA SER A 48 12.14 3.66 -1.04
C SER A 48 11.12 3.09 -2.04
N LEU A 49 10.09 2.39 -1.54
CA LEU A 49 9.00 1.90 -2.38
C LEU A 49 8.22 3.06 -3.02
N SER A 50 7.93 4.12 -2.26
CA SER A 50 7.25 5.31 -2.75
C SER A 50 8.08 6.05 -3.81
N GLU A 51 9.38 6.20 -3.60
CA GLU A 51 10.29 6.81 -4.57
C GLU A 51 10.31 6.04 -5.88
N ALA A 52 10.46 4.71 -5.82
CA ALA A 52 10.48 3.86 -7.00
C ALA A 52 9.13 3.88 -7.75
N ALA A 53 8.00 3.86 -7.03
CA ALA A 53 6.67 3.99 -7.63
C ALA A 53 6.49 5.35 -8.34
N GLY A 54 6.98 6.45 -7.72
CA GLY A 54 6.95 7.79 -8.31
C GLY A 54 7.86 7.97 -9.53
N ALA A 55 8.86 7.09 -9.70
CA ALA A 55 9.75 7.09 -10.87
C ALA A 55 9.18 6.33 -12.08
N LEU A 56 8.06 5.61 -11.92
CA LEU A 56 7.45 4.86 -13.02
C LEU A 56 6.90 5.82 -14.10
N PRO A 57 6.93 5.42 -15.40
CA PRO A 57 6.42 6.25 -16.47
C PRO A 57 4.96 6.67 -16.27
N GLY A 58 4.71 7.98 -16.26
CA GLY A 58 3.37 8.56 -16.09
C GLY A 58 2.85 8.53 -14.64
N ALA A 59 3.71 8.23 -13.66
CA ALA A 59 3.34 8.31 -12.25
C ALA A 59 2.91 9.74 -11.85
N GLY A 60 1.86 9.81 -11.03
CA GLY A 60 1.35 11.05 -10.49
C GLY A 60 0.99 10.91 -9.02
N VAL A 61 0.88 12.04 -8.31
CA VAL A 61 0.48 12.07 -6.90
C VAL A 61 -0.93 12.67 -6.82
N PRO A 62 -1.98 11.84 -6.62
CA PRO A 62 -3.36 12.30 -6.58
C PRO A 62 -3.70 13.04 -5.27
N ALA A 63 -3.01 12.72 -4.18
CA ALA A 63 -3.23 13.34 -2.87
C ALA A 63 -1.88 13.55 -2.15
N ALA A 64 -1.47 14.80 -1.99
CA ALA A 64 -0.27 15.15 -1.24
C ALA A 64 -0.48 14.88 0.27
N GLY A 65 0.57 14.41 0.96
CA GLY A 65 0.55 14.07 2.38
C GLY A 65 -0.11 12.72 2.72
N PHE A 66 -0.67 12.02 1.73
CA PHE A 66 -1.30 10.72 1.97
C PHE A 66 -0.25 9.68 2.39
N GLY A 67 -0.39 9.12 3.59
CA GLY A 67 0.50 8.08 4.09
C GLY A 67 1.92 8.56 4.46
N SER A 68 2.24 9.84 4.33
CA SER A 68 3.60 10.38 4.50
C SER A 68 3.71 11.34 5.69
N SER A 69 3.00 11.09 6.78
CA SER A 69 2.94 12.01 7.93
C SER A 69 4.20 12.00 8.81
N ASP A 70 4.99 10.93 8.74
CA ASP A 70 6.20 10.71 9.53
C ASP A 70 7.49 10.76 8.68
N CYS A 71 7.39 11.17 7.42
CA CYS A 71 8.52 11.26 6.49
C CYS A 71 8.39 12.51 5.59
N PRO A 72 9.48 12.93 4.89
CA PRO A 72 9.43 14.09 4.01
C PRO A 72 8.85 13.80 2.61
N CYS A 73 8.35 12.57 2.36
CA CYS A 73 7.80 12.21 1.05
C CYS A 73 6.57 13.08 0.72
N ARG A 74 6.42 13.43 -0.56
CA ARG A 74 5.26 14.23 -1.02
C ARG A 74 3.95 13.48 -0.83
N SER A 75 3.97 12.16 -1.01
CA SER A 75 2.88 11.22 -0.76
C SER A 75 3.43 9.79 -0.82
N HIS A 76 2.73 8.84 -0.20
CA HIS A 76 2.89 7.40 -0.41
C HIS A 76 1.74 6.81 -1.25
N LEU A 77 0.87 7.66 -1.82
CA LEU A 77 -0.13 7.28 -2.80
C LEU A 77 0.27 7.79 -4.18
N HIS A 78 0.34 6.86 -5.13
CA HIS A 78 0.68 7.14 -6.53
C HIS A 78 -0.42 6.65 -7.46
N PHE A 79 -0.72 7.46 -8.48
CA PHE A 79 -1.50 7.07 -9.64
C PHE A 79 -0.55 6.57 -10.72
N LEU A 80 -0.88 5.44 -11.34
CA LEU A 80 -0.15 4.88 -12.48
C LEU A 80 -1.12 4.69 -13.65
N PRO A 81 -0.71 5.02 -14.90
CA PRO A 81 -1.57 4.89 -16.08
C PRO A 81 -1.84 3.42 -16.45
N SER A 82 -0.98 2.51 -16.01
CA SER A 82 -1.14 1.06 -16.14
C SER A 82 -0.68 0.39 -14.84
N PRO A 83 -1.25 -0.79 -14.48
CA PRO A 83 -0.76 -1.57 -13.35
C PRO A 83 0.73 -1.89 -13.55
N ALA A 84 1.56 -1.38 -12.65
CA ALA A 84 2.99 -1.64 -12.62
C ALA A 84 3.45 -1.59 -11.17
N TRP A 85 4.27 -2.57 -10.79
CA TRP A 85 5.00 -2.54 -9.54
C TRP A 85 6.44 -2.15 -9.85
N PRO A 86 7.09 -1.35 -8.99
CA PRO A 86 8.52 -1.09 -9.13
C PRO A 86 9.30 -2.39 -8.94
N ASP A 87 10.36 -2.54 -9.72
CA ASP A 87 11.27 -3.68 -9.63
C ASP A 87 12.16 -3.51 -8.39
N ILE A 88 11.76 -4.13 -7.28
CA ILE A 88 12.43 -4.05 -5.99
C ILE A 88 12.65 -5.46 -5.44
N ASP A 89 13.91 -5.74 -5.10
CA ASP A 89 14.30 -7.00 -4.47
C ASP A 89 13.51 -7.27 -3.18
N GLY A 90 12.94 -8.47 -3.10
CA GLY A 90 12.19 -8.93 -1.93
C GLY A 90 10.71 -8.52 -1.92
N LEU A 91 10.22 -7.78 -2.91
CA LEU A 91 8.80 -7.55 -3.10
C LEU A 91 8.15 -8.79 -3.73
N VAL A 92 7.22 -9.42 -3.04
CA VAL A 92 6.52 -10.64 -3.48
C VAL A 92 5.02 -10.45 -3.43
N ALA A 93 4.30 -11.07 -4.37
CA ALA A 93 2.84 -11.12 -4.31
C ALA A 93 2.40 -11.78 -3.01
N TRP A 94 1.55 -11.10 -2.26
CA TRP A 94 0.94 -11.66 -1.07
C TRP A 94 -0.34 -12.38 -1.42
N VAL A 95 -0.45 -13.64 -1.01
CA VAL A 95 -1.64 -14.47 -1.15
C VAL A 95 -2.23 -14.73 0.24
N PRO A 96 -3.54 -14.50 0.45
CA PRO A 96 -4.18 -14.80 1.72
C PRO A 96 -4.03 -16.28 2.10
N PRO A 97 -3.72 -16.60 3.36
CA PRO A 97 -3.78 -17.99 3.81
C PRO A 97 -5.22 -18.50 3.76
N GLY A 98 -5.46 -19.58 3.00
CA GLY A 98 -6.79 -20.19 2.83
C GLY A 98 -7.39 -20.07 1.42
N GLU A 99 -6.70 -19.39 0.51
CA GLU A 99 -7.03 -19.33 -0.91
C GLU A 99 -5.96 -20.12 -1.67
N GLY A 100 -6.18 -21.44 -1.77
CA GLY A 100 -5.36 -22.40 -2.50
C GLY A 100 -6.23 -23.55 -2.99
#